data_AF-A0AAJ4F8G9-F1
#
_entry.id   AF-A0AAJ4F8G9-F1
#
_cell.length_a   1.000
_cell.length_b   1.000
_cell.length_c   1.000
_cell.angle_alpha   90.00
_cell.angle_beta   90.00
_cell.angle_gamma   90.00
#
_symmetry.space_group_name_H-M   'P 1'
#
loop_
_entity.id
_entity.type
_entity.pdbx_description
1 polymer ?
#
loop_
_entity_poly.entity_id
_entity_poly.type
_entity_poly.pdbx_seq_one_letter_code
_entity_poly.pdbx_strand_id
1 'polypeptide(L)'
;MMQMFIEGTGFDATNSMGFTYVIDHLVVNGSGSKAYSAPGFDLAVTAMNNTLANNEQNNTITASVSGSTLTWNTTVPLRLMVTATAKTGADTTYTGFALYQYPSGVKTVKLAPDFTPFVLANVIDIEAGARTVDTGVRVGAGIMVFMRNRNYEGGALSRSFFNQIESGGTYQLQFANAGQNQYPTRAYIFAKVLPPMPAAGFYMYRDGVMVWHNNCLPLDAKFITQSYMESDRPLAVTTGITSFMYIPQDPAHPNYGFSNYTCAGAGIASNGRWRTNSTEVYQSTLGSVSLTIKPWVAGLRVMYIDCDPYDNYFRQSLKK
;
A
#
# COMPACT_ATOMS: atom_id res chain seq x y z
N MET A 1 -6.56 -28.39 -10.35
CA MET A 1 -6.08 -27.18 -9.63
C MET A 1 -5.93 -27.58 -8.17
N MET A 2 -4.76 -27.38 -7.55
CA MET A 2 -4.52 -27.77 -6.16
C MET A 2 -5.14 -26.73 -5.23
N GLN A 3 -6.03 -27.14 -4.33
CA GLN A 3 -6.66 -26.25 -3.35
C GLN A 3 -5.80 -26.19 -2.08
N MET A 4 -5.58 -24.99 -1.54
CA MET A 4 -4.79 -24.80 -0.32
C MET A 4 -5.55 -23.90 0.65
N PHE A 5 -6.27 -24.52 1.58
CA PHE A 5 -7.06 -23.82 2.56
C PHE A 5 -6.19 -23.28 3.70
N ILE A 6 -6.54 -22.09 4.18
CA ILE A 6 -6.01 -21.54 5.43
C ILE A 6 -6.60 -22.34 6.59
N GLU A 7 -5.76 -22.70 7.56
CA GLU A 7 -6.16 -23.59 8.66
C GLU A 7 -7.35 -23.02 9.46
N GLY A 8 -8.40 -23.82 9.59
CA GLY A 8 -9.64 -23.43 10.29
C GLY A 8 -10.60 -22.58 9.44
N THR A 9 -10.37 -22.47 8.14
CA THR A 9 -11.21 -21.70 7.21
C THR A 9 -11.52 -22.52 5.95
N GLY A 10 -12.57 -22.15 5.21
CA GLY A 10 -12.83 -22.64 3.85
C GLY A 10 -12.16 -21.82 2.75
N PHE A 11 -11.22 -20.92 3.10
CA PHE A 11 -10.65 -19.97 2.17
C PHE A 11 -9.40 -20.53 1.48
N ASP A 12 -9.50 -20.71 0.16
CA ASP A 12 -8.38 -21.16 -0.68
C ASP A 12 -7.49 -19.99 -1.05
N ALA A 13 -6.53 -19.65 -0.19
CA ALA A 13 -5.64 -18.49 -0.37
C ALA A 13 -4.88 -18.52 -1.70
N THR A 14 -4.55 -19.73 -2.16
CA THR A 14 -3.76 -19.89 -3.36
C THR A 14 -4.59 -19.63 -4.60
N ASN A 15 -5.82 -20.14 -4.69
CA ASN A 15 -6.64 -19.95 -5.90
C ASN A 15 -7.54 -18.71 -5.86
N SER A 16 -7.76 -18.14 -4.68
CA SER A 16 -8.70 -17.03 -4.48
C SER A 16 -8.04 -15.65 -4.58
N MET A 17 -6.72 -15.57 -4.75
CA MET A 17 -5.96 -14.32 -4.72
C MET A 17 -4.91 -14.23 -5.83
N GLY A 18 -4.71 -13.01 -6.34
CA GLY A 18 -3.52 -12.64 -7.08
C GLY A 18 -2.30 -12.53 -6.16
N PHE A 19 -1.11 -12.39 -6.75
CA PHE A 19 0.14 -12.24 -6.02
C PHE A 19 0.84 -10.98 -6.51
N THR A 20 1.03 -10.02 -5.61
CA THR A 20 1.93 -8.89 -5.80
C THR A 20 3.16 -9.09 -4.92
N TYR A 21 4.33 -9.17 -5.52
CA TYR A 21 5.58 -9.33 -4.78
C TYR A 21 6.15 -7.97 -4.46
N VAL A 22 6.42 -7.69 -3.20
CA VAL A 22 7.26 -6.54 -2.83
C VAL A 22 8.70 -7.02 -2.85
N ILE A 23 9.47 -6.56 -3.83
CA ILE A 23 10.86 -6.99 -4.04
C ILE A 23 11.87 -6.04 -3.40
N ASP A 24 11.43 -4.82 -3.06
CA ASP A 24 12.26 -3.85 -2.35
C ASP A 24 11.43 -2.83 -1.56
N HIS A 25 11.99 -2.38 -0.45
CA HIS A 25 11.47 -1.33 0.41
C HIS A 25 12.62 -0.35 0.71
N LEU A 26 12.54 0.84 0.13
CA LEU A 26 13.62 1.82 0.14
C LEU A 26 13.19 3.10 0.85
N VAL A 27 14.06 3.65 1.68
CA VAL A 27 13.96 5.04 2.15
C VAL A 27 14.88 5.87 1.27
N VAL A 28 14.32 6.82 0.53
CA VAL A 28 15.07 7.63 -0.44
C VAL A 28 14.92 9.13 -0.16
N ASN A 29 15.94 9.88 -0.52
CA ASN A 29 15.94 11.34 -0.54
C ASN A 29 16.82 11.81 -1.72
N GLY A 30 16.54 12.99 -2.27
CA GLY A 30 17.24 13.53 -3.44
C GLY A 30 16.99 12.71 -4.70
N SER A 31 17.99 12.68 -5.58
CA SER A 31 17.94 11.93 -6.84
C SER A 31 18.73 10.63 -6.76
N GLY A 32 18.25 9.58 -7.40
CA GLY A 32 18.99 8.33 -7.50
C GLY A 32 18.33 7.30 -8.39
N SER A 33 18.99 6.15 -8.51
CA SER A 33 18.50 5.01 -9.27
C SER A 33 18.95 3.69 -8.65
N LYS A 34 18.20 2.62 -8.93
CA LYS A 34 18.54 1.25 -8.54
C LYS A 34 18.06 0.29 -9.62
N ALA A 35 18.96 -0.59 -10.07
CA ALA A 35 18.65 -1.66 -11.00
C ALA A 35 18.21 -2.92 -10.24
N TYR A 36 17.22 -3.61 -10.78
CA TYR A 36 16.73 -4.90 -10.29
C TYR A 36 16.97 -5.98 -11.34
N SER A 37 17.13 -7.21 -10.86
CA SER A 37 17.08 -8.40 -11.71
C SER A 37 15.79 -9.14 -11.41
N ALA A 38 14.78 -8.96 -12.27
CA ALA A 38 13.49 -9.63 -12.18
C ALA A 38 13.02 -10.08 -13.58
N PRO A 39 13.77 -10.97 -14.26
CA PRO A 39 13.43 -11.42 -15.61
C PRO A 39 12.04 -12.07 -15.61
N GLY A 40 11.21 -11.72 -16.59
CA GLY A 40 9.84 -12.22 -16.67
C GLY A 40 8.83 -11.50 -15.75
N PHE A 41 9.23 -10.46 -15.02
CA PHE A 41 8.31 -9.67 -14.20
C PHE A 41 8.17 -8.24 -14.72
N ASP A 42 6.98 -7.67 -14.53
CA ASP A 42 6.74 -6.23 -14.65
C ASP A 42 6.94 -5.57 -13.30
N LEU A 43 7.83 -4.58 -13.28
CA LEU A 43 8.14 -3.81 -12.09
C LEU A 43 7.30 -2.53 -12.06
N ALA A 44 6.88 -2.15 -10.86
CA ALA A 44 6.20 -0.90 -10.60
C ALA A 44 6.61 -0.34 -9.25
N VAL A 45 6.32 0.94 -9.02
CA VAL A 45 6.65 1.63 -7.78
C VAL A 45 5.45 2.40 -7.24
N THR A 46 5.30 2.36 -5.93
CA THR A 46 4.41 3.23 -5.16
C THR A 46 5.19 3.80 -3.98
N ALA A 47 4.67 4.85 -3.34
CA ALA A 47 5.18 5.34 -2.07
C ALA A 47 4.17 5.07 -0.96
N MET A 48 4.69 4.79 0.23
CA MET A 48 3.89 4.50 1.41
C MET A 48 4.42 5.34 2.57
N ASN A 49 3.92 6.56 2.71
CA ASN A 49 4.08 7.43 3.88
C ASN A 49 3.47 8.81 3.60
N ASN A 50 3.54 9.65 4.62
CA ASN A 50 3.38 11.09 4.50
C ASN A 50 4.43 11.66 3.53
N THR A 51 3.91 12.19 2.43
CA THR A 51 4.60 12.95 1.38
C THR A 51 4.35 14.45 1.54
N LEU A 52 3.80 14.89 2.68
CA LEU A 52 3.65 16.30 2.99
C LEU A 52 5.00 16.97 2.86
N ALA A 53 5.09 17.84 1.89
CA ALA A 53 6.34 18.51 1.62
C ALA A 53 6.67 19.53 2.71
N ASN A 54 7.96 19.71 2.96
CA ASN A 54 8.50 20.92 3.58
C ASN A 54 7.97 22.15 2.82
N ASN A 55 7.72 23.25 3.54
CA ASN A 55 7.21 24.52 3.01
C ASN A 55 8.22 25.24 2.07
N GLU A 56 9.00 24.49 1.30
CA GLU A 56 9.96 24.97 0.33
C GLU A 56 9.27 25.47 -0.94
N GLN A 57 9.99 26.29 -1.70
CA GLN A 57 9.44 26.98 -2.85
C GLN A 57 9.01 26.05 -4.00
N ASN A 58 9.70 24.92 -4.18
CA ASN A 58 9.41 23.94 -5.20
C ASN A 58 9.61 22.54 -4.63
N ASN A 59 8.59 21.68 -4.74
CA ASN A 59 8.71 20.27 -4.37
C ASN A 59 8.73 19.41 -5.62
N THR A 60 9.71 18.51 -5.70
CA THR A 60 9.75 17.45 -6.70
C THR A 60 9.52 16.15 -5.97
N ILE A 61 8.56 15.34 -6.42
CA ILE A 61 8.23 14.05 -5.81
C ILE A 61 7.92 13.08 -6.93
N THR A 62 8.93 12.40 -7.46
CA THR A 62 8.75 11.46 -8.55
C THR A 62 9.55 10.18 -8.30
N ALA A 63 8.94 9.05 -8.66
CA ALA A 63 9.67 7.80 -8.87
C ALA A 63 8.99 7.00 -9.97
N SER A 64 9.79 6.35 -10.79
CA SER A 64 9.29 5.56 -11.91
C SER A 64 10.21 4.37 -12.17
N VAL A 65 9.63 3.32 -12.75
CA VAL A 65 10.39 2.17 -13.22
C VAL A 65 10.37 2.16 -14.74
N SER A 66 11.55 2.06 -15.34
CA SER A 66 11.74 1.84 -16.77
C SER A 66 12.55 0.56 -16.97
N GLY A 67 11.95 -0.42 -17.65
CA GLY A 67 12.50 -1.77 -17.74
C GLY A 67 12.68 -2.38 -16.34
N SER A 68 13.93 -2.59 -15.94
CA SER A 68 14.29 -3.11 -14.62
C SER A 68 14.95 -2.08 -13.70
N THR A 69 14.91 -0.79 -14.07
CA THR A 69 15.56 0.28 -13.30
C THR A 69 14.52 1.19 -12.68
N LEU A 70 14.55 1.30 -11.35
CA LEU A 70 13.88 2.36 -10.61
C LEU A 70 14.73 3.63 -10.67
N THR A 71 14.08 4.76 -10.91
CA THR A 71 14.66 6.09 -10.73
C THR A 71 13.76 6.90 -9.81
N TRP A 72 14.35 7.77 -9.01
CA TRP A 72 13.63 8.71 -8.15
C TRP A 72 14.29 10.07 -8.16
N ASN A 73 13.48 11.10 -7.95
CA ASN A 73 13.90 12.46 -7.65
C ASN A 73 12.89 13.05 -6.68
N THR A 74 13.32 13.28 -5.45
CA THR A 74 12.44 13.78 -4.39
C THR A 74 13.10 14.82 -3.50
N THR A 75 12.39 15.90 -3.20
CA THR A 75 12.79 16.91 -2.20
C THR A 75 12.37 16.53 -0.78
N VAL A 76 11.56 15.48 -0.64
CA VAL A 76 11.13 14.93 0.66
C VAL A 76 11.52 13.47 0.81
N PRO A 77 11.82 12.99 2.03
CA PRO A 77 12.04 11.58 2.27
C PRO A 77 10.81 10.73 1.88
N LEU A 78 11.01 9.78 0.97
CA LEU A 78 9.97 8.85 0.54
C LEU A 78 10.30 7.42 0.97
N ARG A 79 9.25 6.65 1.29
CA ARG A 79 9.35 5.20 1.42
C ARG A 79 8.78 4.56 0.18
N LEU A 80 9.65 4.13 -0.73
CA LEU A 80 9.27 3.52 -1.99
C LEU A 80 9.12 2.01 -1.80
N MET A 81 8.02 1.48 -2.33
CA MET A 81 7.79 0.04 -2.47
C MET A 81 7.92 -0.32 -3.94
N VAL A 82 8.86 -1.22 -4.24
CA VAL A 82 8.99 -1.77 -5.59
C VAL A 82 8.27 -3.09 -5.64
N THR A 83 7.26 -3.16 -6.49
CA THR A 83 6.44 -4.35 -6.69
C THR A 83 6.80 -5.03 -7.99
N ALA A 84 6.73 -6.36 -8.00
CA ALA A 84 6.85 -7.18 -9.20
C ALA A 84 5.57 -7.99 -9.42
N THR A 85 5.14 -8.10 -10.67
CA THR A 85 4.04 -8.96 -11.11
C THR A 85 4.52 -9.85 -12.25
N ALA A 86 4.24 -11.15 -12.19
CA ALA A 86 4.68 -12.09 -13.21
C ALA A 86 4.01 -11.78 -14.57
N LYS A 87 4.81 -11.68 -15.64
CA LYS A 87 4.31 -11.61 -17.02
C LYS A 87 3.70 -12.94 -17.42
N THR A 88 2.72 -12.93 -18.30
CA THR A 88 2.26 -14.17 -18.95
C THR A 88 3.44 -14.91 -19.59
N GLY A 89 3.64 -16.17 -19.23
CA GLY A 89 4.80 -16.97 -19.67
C GLY A 89 6.04 -16.87 -18.80
N ALA A 90 6.03 -16.08 -17.73
CA ALA A 90 7.15 -16.01 -16.79
C ALA A 90 7.41 -17.35 -16.10
N ASP A 91 8.67 -17.71 -15.94
CA ASP A 91 9.11 -18.88 -15.18
C ASP A 91 10.10 -18.46 -14.09
N THR A 92 10.30 -19.31 -13.09
CA THR A 92 11.30 -19.13 -12.04
C THR A 92 12.58 -19.91 -12.41
N THR A 93 13.72 -19.42 -11.93
CA THR A 93 14.99 -20.15 -12.03
C THR A 93 15.13 -21.23 -10.94
N TYR A 94 14.18 -21.32 -10.01
CA TYR A 94 14.19 -22.29 -8.93
C TYR A 94 14.02 -23.71 -9.46
N THR A 95 14.97 -24.59 -9.15
CA THR A 95 15.01 -25.98 -9.65
C THR A 95 14.12 -26.96 -8.87
N GLY A 96 13.33 -26.46 -7.91
CA GLY A 96 12.43 -27.26 -7.08
C GLY A 96 10.95 -27.05 -7.40
N PHE A 97 10.09 -27.38 -6.43
CA PHE A 97 8.65 -27.15 -6.58
C PHE A 97 8.34 -25.65 -6.71
N ALA A 98 7.65 -25.29 -7.78
CA ALA A 98 7.02 -24.01 -7.98
C ALA A 98 5.57 -24.21 -8.38
N LEU A 99 4.70 -23.32 -7.91
CA LEU A 99 3.31 -23.29 -8.31
C LEU A 99 3.15 -22.41 -9.55
N TYR A 100 2.36 -22.88 -10.50
CA TYR A 100 2.06 -22.17 -11.74
C TYR A 100 0.56 -21.94 -11.91
N GLN A 101 0.24 -20.88 -12.65
CA GLN A 101 -1.07 -20.59 -13.20
C GLN A 101 -1.01 -20.58 -14.73
N TYR A 102 -2.18 -20.63 -15.36
CA TYR A 102 -2.32 -20.71 -16.82
C TYR A 102 -3.23 -19.60 -17.37
N PRO A 103 -2.90 -18.30 -17.17
CA PRO A 103 -3.63 -17.21 -17.78
C PRO A 103 -3.65 -17.39 -19.30
N SER A 104 -4.85 -17.42 -19.88
CA SER A 104 -5.05 -17.67 -21.32
C SER A 104 -4.37 -18.95 -21.84
N GLY A 105 -4.23 -19.97 -20.99
CA GLY A 105 -3.61 -21.25 -21.34
C GLY A 105 -2.07 -21.27 -21.28
N VAL A 106 -1.41 -20.18 -20.90
CA VAL A 106 0.06 -20.08 -20.88
C VAL A 106 0.61 -20.28 -19.47
N LYS A 107 1.47 -21.29 -19.27
CA LYS A 107 2.15 -21.57 -17.99
C LYS A 107 2.91 -20.33 -17.51
N THR A 108 2.57 -19.86 -16.32
CA THR A 108 3.13 -18.64 -15.71
C THR A 108 3.36 -18.88 -14.23
N VAL A 109 4.55 -18.53 -13.70
CA VAL A 109 4.87 -18.71 -12.28
C VAL A 109 3.90 -17.95 -11.40
N LYS A 110 3.39 -18.63 -10.38
CA LYS A 110 2.43 -18.08 -9.41
C LYS A 110 3.01 -17.96 -8.01
N LEU A 111 3.87 -18.89 -7.61
CA LEU A 111 4.51 -18.87 -6.31
C LEU A 111 5.75 -19.76 -6.36
N ALA A 112 6.89 -19.23 -5.92
CA ALA A 112 8.15 -19.96 -5.82
C ALA A 112 8.97 -19.43 -4.63
N PRO A 113 9.89 -20.20 -4.03
CA PRO A 113 10.61 -19.76 -2.82
C PRO A 113 11.48 -18.52 -3.02
N ASP A 114 11.86 -18.24 -4.27
CA ASP A 114 12.59 -17.05 -4.67
C ASP A 114 11.69 -15.81 -4.85
N PHE A 115 10.38 -16.00 -4.98
CA PHE A 115 9.37 -14.95 -5.13
C PHE A 115 8.21 -15.19 -4.16
N THR A 116 8.41 -14.81 -2.90
CA THR A 116 7.38 -14.87 -1.86
C THR A 116 6.69 -13.51 -1.73
N PRO A 117 5.35 -13.44 -1.73
CA PRO A 117 4.62 -12.20 -1.53
C PRO A 117 4.84 -11.69 -0.10
N PHE A 118 4.60 -10.39 0.13
CA PHE A 118 4.28 -9.99 1.50
C PHE A 118 2.99 -10.68 1.92
N VAL A 119 2.88 -10.99 3.22
CA VAL A 119 1.70 -11.65 3.77
C VAL A 119 1.07 -10.75 4.83
N LEU A 120 -0.25 -10.88 5.02
CA LEU A 120 -0.97 -10.14 6.03
C LEU A 120 -0.40 -10.47 7.42
N ALA A 121 0.25 -9.50 8.03
CA ALA A 121 0.87 -9.63 9.34
C ALA A 121 -0.07 -9.14 10.45
N ASN A 122 -0.84 -8.08 10.19
CA ASN A 122 -1.76 -7.53 11.17
C ASN A 122 -2.92 -6.75 10.52
N VAL A 123 -4.04 -6.66 11.22
CA VAL A 123 -5.16 -5.76 10.90
C VAL A 123 -5.44 -4.94 12.15
N ILE A 124 -5.33 -3.62 12.03
CA ILE A 124 -5.41 -2.72 13.18
C ILE A 124 -6.53 -1.72 12.96
N ASP A 125 -7.38 -1.64 13.96
CA ASP A 125 -8.41 -0.62 14.07
C ASP A 125 -7.83 0.60 14.78
N ILE A 126 -7.82 1.73 14.09
CA ILE A 126 -7.24 3.00 14.51
C ILE A 126 -8.38 3.95 14.82
N GLU A 127 -8.42 4.40 16.07
CA GLU A 127 -9.40 5.38 16.52
C GLU A 127 -9.05 6.80 16.03
N ALA A 128 -10.07 7.64 15.91
CA ALA A 128 -9.88 9.05 15.57
C ALA A 128 -8.98 9.73 16.64
N GLY A 129 -7.97 10.48 16.19
CA GLY A 129 -7.03 11.17 17.06
C GLY A 129 -5.86 10.31 17.57
N ALA A 130 -5.77 9.03 17.19
CA ALA A 130 -4.62 8.19 17.52
C ALA A 130 -3.31 8.83 17.04
N ARG A 131 -2.32 8.93 17.93
CA ARG A 131 -1.03 9.60 17.64
C ARG A 131 0.02 8.65 17.11
N THR A 132 0.15 7.50 17.73
CA THR A 132 1.12 6.48 17.36
C THR A 132 0.50 5.12 17.56
N VAL A 133 0.61 4.29 16.53
CA VAL A 133 0.03 2.94 16.52
C VAL A 133 1.14 1.98 16.17
N ASP A 134 1.42 1.03 17.06
CA ASP A 134 2.38 -0.03 16.80
C ASP A 134 1.80 -1.03 15.79
N THR A 135 2.58 -1.37 14.77
CA THR A 135 2.17 -2.38 13.78
C THR A 135 2.32 -3.81 14.30
N GLY A 136 3.15 -4.01 15.33
CA GLY A 136 3.58 -5.33 15.81
C GLY A 136 4.62 -6.01 14.91
N VAL A 137 5.00 -5.40 13.79
CA VAL A 137 5.99 -5.94 12.86
C VAL A 137 7.39 -5.45 13.25
N ARG A 138 8.32 -6.40 13.43
CA ARG A 138 9.72 -6.09 13.77
C ARG A 138 10.41 -5.29 12.66
N VAL A 139 11.27 -4.37 13.07
CA VAL A 139 12.14 -3.63 12.15
C VAL A 139 13.00 -4.61 11.35
N GLY A 140 13.16 -4.36 10.05
CA GLY A 140 13.93 -5.19 9.11
C GLY A 140 13.08 -6.10 8.23
N ALA A 141 11.82 -6.38 8.60
CA ALA A 141 10.92 -7.19 7.77
C ALA A 141 10.27 -6.41 6.61
N GLY A 142 10.34 -5.07 6.64
CA GLY A 142 9.56 -4.18 5.78
C GLY A 142 8.06 -4.27 6.07
N ILE A 143 7.34 -3.17 5.82
CA ILE A 143 5.87 -3.17 5.90
C ILE A 143 5.27 -2.49 4.69
N MET A 144 4.11 -2.95 4.24
CA MET A 144 3.24 -2.26 3.31
C MET A 144 1.87 -2.09 3.96
N VAL A 145 1.34 -0.87 3.97
CA VAL A 145 0.14 -0.52 4.72
C VAL A 145 -0.94 0.00 3.80
N PHE A 146 -2.12 -0.61 3.91
CA PHE A 146 -3.33 -0.16 3.22
C PHE A 146 -4.35 0.30 4.26
N MET A 147 -5.01 1.43 4.02
CA MET A 147 -6.00 1.96 4.95
C MET A 147 -7.33 2.25 4.28
N ARG A 148 -8.40 2.13 5.06
CA ARG A 148 -9.75 2.56 4.69
C ARG A 148 -10.50 3.12 5.89
N ASN A 149 -11.53 3.92 5.60
CA ASN A 149 -12.45 4.39 6.63
C ASN A 149 -13.24 3.20 7.18
N ARG A 150 -13.45 3.19 8.51
CA ARG A 150 -14.32 2.21 9.18
C ARG A 150 -15.75 2.70 9.29
N ASN A 151 -16.00 4.00 9.17
CA ASN A 151 -17.35 4.53 9.21
C ASN A 151 -18.09 4.07 7.95
N TYR A 152 -19.27 3.49 8.18
CA TYR A 152 -20.16 3.02 7.12
C TYR A 152 -21.07 4.14 6.58
N GLU A 153 -20.79 5.39 6.95
CA GLU A 153 -21.52 6.57 6.48
C GLU A 153 -21.05 6.94 5.07
N GLY A 154 -21.99 7.09 4.15
CA GLY A 154 -21.69 7.44 2.76
C GLY A 154 -21.02 8.82 2.65
N GLY A 155 -19.96 8.91 1.84
CA GLY A 155 -19.19 10.13 1.63
C GLY A 155 -17.95 10.26 2.51
N ALA A 156 -17.66 9.29 3.38
CA ALA A 156 -16.52 9.31 4.28
C ALA A 156 -15.37 8.40 3.76
N LEU A 157 -14.45 8.96 2.98
CA LEU A 157 -13.18 8.30 2.67
C LEU A 157 -12.16 8.53 3.79
N SER A 158 -11.29 7.55 4.05
CA SER A 158 -10.17 7.76 4.97
C SER A 158 -9.22 8.76 4.34
N ARG A 159 -8.82 9.76 5.12
CA ARG A 159 -7.83 10.78 4.75
C ARG A 159 -6.60 10.70 5.66
N SER A 160 -6.40 9.53 6.27
CA SER A 160 -5.33 9.26 7.22
C SER A 160 -4.03 9.00 6.46
N PHE A 161 -2.96 9.69 6.85
CA PHE A 161 -1.59 9.41 6.41
C PHE A 161 -0.65 9.45 7.62
N PHE A 162 0.49 8.77 7.53
CA PHE A 162 1.38 8.57 8.66
C PHE A 162 2.86 8.71 8.25
N ASN A 163 3.68 9.08 9.22
CA ASN A 163 5.10 8.82 9.19
C ASN A 163 5.33 7.41 9.76
N GLN A 164 6.04 6.55 9.03
CA GLN A 164 6.55 5.32 9.61
C GLN A 164 7.80 5.65 10.43
N ILE A 165 7.76 5.31 11.71
CA ILE A 165 8.89 5.44 12.64
C ILE A 165 9.28 4.07 13.18
N GLU A 166 10.48 3.98 13.73
CA GLU A 166 11.02 2.78 14.35
C GLU A 166 11.16 3.05 15.85
N SER A 167 10.50 2.25 16.68
CA SER A 167 10.50 2.44 18.14
C SER A 167 10.19 1.11 18.82
N GLY A 168 10.89 0.81 19.92
CA GLY A 168 10.68 -0.44 20.66
C GLY A 168 11.00 -1.72 19.86
N GLY A 169 11.77 -1.62 18.76
CA GLY A 169 12.10 -2.75 17.89
C GLY A 169 11.04 -3.12 16.85
N THR A 170 9.94 -2.36 16.78
CA THR A 170 8.88 -2.52 15.77
C THR A 170 8.71 -1.26 14.92
N TYR A 171 8.01 -1.42 13.79
CA TYR A 171 7.53 -0.29 13.01
C TYR A 171 6.26 0.29 13.65
N GLN A 172 6.18 1.61 13.73
CA GLN A 172 5.00 2.32 14.22
C GLN A 172 4.50 3.35 13.19
N LEU A 173 3.18 3.55 13.17
CA LEU A 173 2.49 4.54 12.36
C LEU A 173 2.28 5.79 13.22
N GLN A 174 3.02 6.85 12.93
CA GLN A 174 2.88 8.13 13.61
C GLN A 174 2.02 9.07 12.78
N PHE A 175 0.87 9.47 13.32
CA PHE A 175 -0.08 10.38 12.69
C PHE A 175 0.18 11.82 13.15
N ALA A 176 -0.06 12.79 12.28
CA ALA A 176 0.16 14.20 12.59
C ALA A 176 -0.78 14.71 13.69
N ASN A 177 -0.31 15.68 14.47
CA ASN A 177 -1.06 16.32 15.57
C ASN A 177 -2.28 17.13 15.10
N ALA A 178 -2.44 17.41 13.80
CA ALA A 178 -3.60 18.08 13.21
C ALA A 178 -4.84 17.17 13.23
N GLY A 179 -5.30 16.88 14.44
CA GLY A 179 -6.41 15.98 14.76
C GLY A 179 -7.78 16.56 14.45
N GLN A 180 -8.03 16.98 13.21
CA GLN A 180 -9.40 17.29 12.76
C GLN A 180 -9.90 16.39 11.62
N ASN A 181 -9.02 15.69 10.89
CA ASN A 181 -9.43 14.90 9.70
C ASN A 181 -9.05 13.41 9.75
N GLN A 182 -8.57 12.89 10.90
CA GLN A 182 -8.33 11.46 11.07
C GLN A 182 -9.64 10.76 11.41
N TYR A 183 -10.26 10.16 10.41
CA TYR A 183 -11.43 9.30 10.61
C TYR A 183 -11.02 7.97 11.27
N PRO A 184 -11.95 7.27 11.94
CA PRO A 184 -11.77 5.88 12.31
C PRO A 184 -11.30 5.08 11.11
N THR A 185 -10.12 4.45 11.22
CA THR A 185 -9.42 3.87 10.08
C THR A 185 -9.09 2.41 10.38
N ARG A 186 -9.22 1.52 9.40
CA ARG A 186 -8.66 0.17 9.48
C ARG A 186 -7.40 0.12 8.64
N ALA A 187 -6.31 -0.32 9.23
CA ALA A 187 -5.03 -0.53 8.57
C ALA A 187 -4.76 -2.03 8.38
N TYR A 188 -4.42 -2.43 7.16
CA TYR A 188 -3.96 -3.77 6.79
C TYR A 188 -2.46 -3.71 6.62
N ILE A 189 -1.73 -4.41 7.49
CA ILE A 189 -0.27 -4.42 7.52
C ILE A 189 0.22 -5.71 6.86
N PHE A 190 0.95 -5.56 5.76
CA PHE A 190 1.59 -6.66 5.06
C PHE A 190 3.10 -6.59 5.29
N ALA A 191 3.74 -7.73 5.52
CA ALA A 191 5.17 -7.79 5.78
C ALA A 191 5.77 -9.11 5.29
N LYS A 192 7.10 -9.20 5.26
CA LYS A 192 7.82 -10.47 5.06
C LYS A 192 7.98 -11.24 6.37
N VAL A 193 6.86 -11.43 7.09
CA VAL A 193 6.81 -12.17 8.36
C VAL A 193 5.78 -13.27 8.23
N LEU A 194 6.18 -14.51 8.52
CA LEU A 194 5.26 -15.64 8.48
C LEU A 194 4.36 -15.63 9.72
N PRO A 195 3.03 -15.85 9.55
CA PRO A 195 2.16 -16.10 10.69
C PRO A 195 2.56 -17.42 11.40
N PRO A 196 2.01 -17.71 12.59
CA PRO A 196 2.27 -18.96 13.27
C PRO A 196 2.09 -20.17 12.35
N MET A 197 3.08 -21.07 12.41
CA MET A 197 3.13 -22.25 11.57
C MET A 197 1.94 -23.17 11.90
N PRO A 198 1.14 -23.58 10.89
CA PRO A 198 0.08 -24.56 11.10
C PRO A 198 0.66 -25.93 11.48
N ALA A 199 -0.14 -26.81 12.09
CA ALA A 199 0.32 -28.16 12.44
C ALA A 199 0.52 -29.06 11.20
N ALA A 200 -0.27 -28.82 10.15
CA ALA A 200 -0.21 -29.55 8.89
C ALA A 200 -0.51 -28.57 7.74
N GLY A 201 0.09 -28.82 6.58
CA GLY A 201 -0.05 -27.90 5.46
C GLY A 201 0.98 -28.08 4.37
N PHE A 202 1.01 -27.10 3.47
CA PHE A 202 2.01 -26.96 2.45
C PHE A 202 3.01 -25.89 2.87
N TYR A 203 4.29 -26.23 2.81
CA TYR A 203 5.38 -25.39 3.28
C TYR A 203 6.42 -25.24 2.19
N MET A 204 6.91 -24.02 2.02
CA MET A 204 7.97 -23.70 1.07
C MET A 204 9.22 -23.31 1.83
N TYR A 205 10.31 -23.96 1.45
CA TYR A 205 11.63 -23.71 2.02
C TYR A 205 12.56 -23.15 0.95
N ARG A 206 13.42 -22.24 1.37
CA ARG A 206 14.58 -21.79 0.61
C ARG A 206 15.78 -21.87 1.53
N ASP A 207 16.82 -22.58 1.10
CA ASP A 207 18.09 -22.69 1.84
C ASP A 207 17.90 -23.12 3.31
N GLY A 208 16.99 -24.08 3.54
CA GLY A 208 16.68 -24.62 4.88
C GLY A 208 15.77 -23.74 5.75
N VAL A 209 15.37 -22.55 5.28
CA VAL A 209 14.47 -21.64 5.99
C VAL A 209 13.09 -21.67 5.37
N MET A 210 12.04 -21.78 6.19
CA MET A 210 10.66 -21.65 5.70
C MET A 210 10.43 -20.21 5.24
N VAL A 211 9.98 -20.05 4.00
CA VAL A 211 9.73 -18.73 3.38
C VAL A 211 8.26 -18.48 3.07
N TRP A 212 7.42 -19.52 3.09
CA TRP A 212 5.97 -19.41 2.93
C TRP A 212 5.26 -20.69 3.39
N HIS A 213 3.97 -20.60 3.76
CA HIS A 213 3.10 -21.75 3.98
C HIS A 213 1.62 -21.41 3.72
N ASN A 214 0.77 -22.43 3.55
CA ASN A 214 -0.65 -22.28 3.16
C ASN A 214 -1.53 -21.52 4.17
N ASN A 215 -1.05 -21.23 5.38
CA ASN A 215 -1.78 -20.42 6.37
C ASN A 215 -1.48 -18.90 6.22
N CYS A 216 -0.67 -18.52 5.23
CA CYS A 216 -0.42 -17.13 4.89
C CYS A 216 -1.54 -16.54 4.01
N LEU A 217 -1.91 -15.27 4.22
CA LEU A 217 -2.69 -14.49 3.25
C LEU A 217 -1.76 -13.60 2.44
N PRO A 218 -1.50 -13.91 1.16
CA PRO A 218 -0.69 -13.09 0.27
C PRO A 218 -1.25 -11.69 0.06
N LEU A 219 -0.36 -10.73 -0.20
CA LEU A 219 -0.75 -9.44 -0.75
C LEU A 219 -1.22 -9.59 -2.22
N ASP A 220 -2.48 -9.26 -2.45
CA ASP A 220 -3.06 -9.03 -3.78
C ASP A 220 -3.41 -7.54 -3.92
N ALA A 221 -2.53 -6.79 -4.56
CA ALA A 221 -2.67 -5.34 -4.72
C ALA A 221 -2.66 -4.92 -6.18
N LYS A 222 -3.48 -3.92 -6.48
CA LYS A 222 -3.67 -3.37 -7.82
C LYS A 222 -3.38 -1.88 -7.79
N PHE A 223 -2.97 -1.32 -8.91
CA PHE A 223 -2.83 0.12 -9.02
C PHE A 223 -4.16 0.77 -9.37
N ILE A 224 -4.45 1.92 -8.78
CA ILE A 224 -5.51 2.80 -9.25
C ILE A 224 -5.12 3.28 -10.66
N THR A 225 -6.00 3.04 -11.65
CA THR A 225 -5.76 3.37 -13.07
C THR A 225 -6.60 4.55 -13.55
N GLN A 226 -7.50 5.06 -12.72
CA GLN A 226 -8.39 6.21 -12.99
C GLN A 226 -8.36 7.17 -11.79
N SER A 227 -9.24 8.17 -11.74
CA SER A 227 -9.36 9.05 -10.57
C SER A 227 -9.78 8.29 -9.31
N TYR A 228 -10.63 7.26 -9.47
CA TYR A 228 -11.10 6.40 -8.40
C TYR A 228 -11.40 4.99 -8.92
N MET A 229 -11.44 4.01 -8.01
CA MET A 229 -11.98 2.67 -8.29
C MET A 229 -13.17 2.42 -7.37
N GLU A 230 -14.21 1.78 -7.88
CA GLU A 230 -15.38 1.36 -7.10
C GLU A 230 -15.53 -0.15 -7.04
N SER A 231 -16.14 -0.62 -5.96
CA SER A 231 -16.48 -2.02 -5.76
C SER A 231 -17.69 -2.12 -4.84
N ASP A 232 -18.40 -3.24 -4.94
CA ASP A 232 -19.43 -3.60 -3.97
C ASP A 232 -18.81 -4.21 -2.69
N ARG A 233 -17.50 -4.45 -2.73
CA ARG A 233 -16.69 -5.00 -1.63
C ARG A 233 -15.76 -3.93 -1.04
N PRO A 234 -15.50 -3.97 0.28
CA PRO A 234 -14.45 -3.23 0.96
C PRO A 234 -13.17 -3.00 0.16
N LEU A 235 -12.74 -1.74 0.02
CA LEU A 235 -11.46 -1.38 -0.60
C LEU A 235 -10.60 -0.59 0.39
N ALA A 236 -9.28 -0.73 0.31
CA ALA A 236 -8.28 0.04 1.05
C ALA A 236 -7.12 0.47 0.15
N VAL A 237 -6.44 1.56 0.48
CA VAL A 237 -5.36 2.15 -0.35
C VAL A 237 -4.07 2.34 0.41
N THR A 238 -2.95 2.35 -0.31
CA THR A 238 -1.71 2.97 0.19
C THR A 238 -1.96 4.46 0.45
N THR A 239 -1.72 4.92 1.67
CA THR A 239 -2.02 6.30 2.06
C THR A 239 -0.85 7.25 1.84
N GLY A 240 -1.16 8.50 1.48
CA GLY A 240 -0.18 9.58 1.34
C GLY A 240 -0.83 10.82 0.74
N ILE A 241 -0.16 11.97 0.85
CA ILE A 241 -0.57 13.21 0.20
C ILE A 241 -0.15 13.15 -1.28
N THR A 242 -1.07 13.36 -2.19
CA THR A 242 -0.83 13.16 -3.62
C THR A 242 -0.63 14.47 -4.34
N SER A 243 -1.09 15.60 -3.79
CA SER A 243 -0.77 16.92 -4.34
C SER A 243 -0.99 18.06 -3.35
N PHE A 244 -0.43 19.20 -3.70
CA PHE A 244 -0.79 20.51 -3.20
C PHE A 244 -1.14 21.42 -4.37
N MET A 245 -2.22 22.18 -4.22
CA MET A 245 -2.67 23.18 -5.19
C MET A 245 -3.10 24.45 -4.46
N TYR A 246 -2.77 25.59 -5.03
CA TYR A 246 -3.23 26.89 -4.58
C TYR A 246 -4.14 27.52 -5.64
N ILE A 247 -5.32 27.98 -5.22
CA ILE A 247 -6.34 28.58 -6.09
C ILE A 247 -6.60 30.02 -5.60
N PRO A 248 -6.10 31.05 -6.30
CA PRO A 248 -6.42 32.44 -5.98
C PRO A 248 -7.93 32.69 -6.06
N GLN A 249 -8.51 33.44 -5.11
CA GLN A 249 -9.92 33.83 -5.18
C GLN A 249 -10.15 35.02 -6.10
N ASP A 250 -9.19 35.94 -6.15
CA ASP A 250 -9.27 37.16 -6.93
C ASP A 250 -7.95 37.33 -7.72
N PRO A 251 -8.00 37.39 -9.07
CA PRO A 251 -6.82 37.68 -9.88
C PRO A 251 -6.10 38.98 -9.52
N ALA A 252 -6.80 39.98 -8.96
CA ALA A 252 -6.20 41.23 -8.49
C ALA A 252 -5.45 41.08 -7.15
N HIS A 253 -5.79 40.05 -6.38
CA HIS A 253 -5.15 39.73 -5.10
C HIS A 253 -4.65 38.28 -5.11
N PRO A 254 -3.64 37.95 -5.95
CA PRO A 254 -3.23 36.57 -6.20
C PRO A 254 -2.74 35.84 -4.95
N ASN A 255 -2.42 36.57 -3.87
CA ASN A 255 -1.90 36.02 -2.62
C ASN A 255 -3.01 35.58 -1.64
N TYR A 256 -4.28 35.84 -1.97
CA TYR A 256 -5.43 35.42 -1.17
C TYR A 256 -6.26 34.36 -1.91
N GLY A 257 -6.42 33.19 -1.30
CA GLY A 257 -7.01 32.04 -1.98
C GLY A 257 -7.08 30.78 -1.14
N PHE A 258 -7.43 29.66 -1.79
CA PHE A 258 -7.51 28.35 -1.16
C PHE A 258 -6.21 27.55 -1.33
N SER A 259 -5.63 27.14 -0.21
CA SER A 259 -4.62 26.07 -0.13
C SER A 259 -5.31 24.73 -0.01
N ASN A 260 -5.14 23.86 -1.02
CA ASN A 260 -5.72 22.52 -1.06
C ASN A 260 -4.64 21.46 -1.07
N TYR A 261 -4.71 20.54 -0.11
CA TYR A 261 -3.93 19.30 -0.12
C TYR A 261 -4.86 18.15 -0.47
N THR A 262 -4.42 17.30 -1.40
CA THR A 262 -5.14 16.07 -1.73
C THR A 262 -4.36 14.85 -1.29
N CYS A 263 -5.05 13.73 -1.07
CA CYS A 263 -4.49 12.50 -0.57
C CYS A 263 -5.14 11.28 -1.23
N ALA A 264 -4.46 10.14 -1.11
CA ALA A 264 -5.08 8.85 -1.35
C ALA A 264 -6.04 8.52 -0.20
N GLY A 265 -7.23 8.02 -0.52
CA GLY A 265 -8.22 7.66 0.47
C GLY A 265 -9.12 6.49 0.04
N ALA A 266 -9.72 5.81 1.01
CA ALA A 266 -10.67 4.74 0.75
C ALA A 266 -11.78 4.67 1.81
N GLY A 267 -12.98 4.28 1.42
CA GLY A 267 -14.16 4.26 2.28
C GLY A 267 -15.44 4.07 1.46
N ILE A 268 -16.58 4.49 2.01
CA ILE A 268 -17.87 4.41 1.33
C ILE A 268 -18.16 5.75 0.65
N ALA A 269 -18.40 5.72 -0.67
CA ALA A 269 -18.80 6.90 -1.42
C ALA A 269 -20.27 7.26 -1.16
N SER A 270 -20.69 8.45 -1.59
CA SER A 270 -22.08 8.92 -1.42
C SER A 270 -23.12 8.03 -2.11
N ASN A 271 -22.73 7.25 -3.11
CA ASN A 271 -23.57 6.25 -3.78
C ASN A 271 -23.66 4.90 -3.02
N GLY A 272 -23.09 4.81 -1.82
CA GLY A 272 -23.10 3.60 -0.99
C GLY A 272 -22.11 2.52 -1.39
N ARG A 273 -21.32 2.71 -2.46
CA ARG A 273 -20.30 1.75 -2.90
C ARG A 273 -18.96 2.01 -2.22
N TRP A 274 -18.15 0.97 -2.07
CA TRP A 274 -16.77 1.15 -1.64
C TRP A 274 -15.98 1.82 -2.75
N ARG A 275 -15.24 2.86 -2.39
CA ARG A 275 -14.46 3.66 -3.33
C ARG A 275 -13.06 3.89 -2.79
N THR A 276 -12.10 3.88 -3.71
CA THR A 276 -10.74 4.37 -3.51
C THR A 276 -10.56 5.64 -4.32
N ASN A 277 -9.75 6.58 -3.85
CA ASN A 277 -9.47 7.83 -4.53
C ASN A 277 -7.96 8.12 -4.41
N SER A 278 -7.37 8.71 -5.45
CA SER A 278 -5.99 9.19 -5.44
C SER A 278 -5.90 10.72 -5.28
N THR A 279 -7.03 11.44 -5.28
CA THR A 279 -7.09 12.91 -5.25
C THR A 279 -8.12 13.46 -4.26
N GLU A 280 -8.36 12.73 -3.17
CA GLU A 280 -9.32 13.15 -2.14
C GLU A 280 -8.83 14.40 -1.41
N VAL A 281 -9.67 15.43 -1.29
CA VAL A 281 -9.29 16.66 -0.59
C VAL A 281 -9.12 16.37 0.90
N TYR A 282 -7.88 16.40 1.37
CA TYR A 282 -7.52 16.21 2.78
C TYR A 282 -7.76 17.47 3.60
N GLN A 283 -7.29 18.61 3.10
CA GLN A 283 -7.36 19.89 3.78
C GLN A 283 -7.57 20.98 2.75
N SER A 284 -8.50 21.89 3.06
CA SER A 284 -8.71 23.14 2.33
C SER A 284 -8.68 24.28 3.33
N THR A 285 -7.86 25.30 3.08
CA THR A 285 -7.76 26.47 3.95
C THR A 285 -7.80 27.73 3.12
N LEU A 286 -8.70 28.64 3.46
CA LEU A 286 -8.78 29.97 2.88
C LEU A 286 -7.86 30.92 3.65
N GLY A 287 -7.02 31.66 2.94
CA GLY A 287 -6.23 32.70 3.57
C GLY A 287 -5.20 33.29 2.63
N SER A 288 -4.34 34.12 3.22
CA SER A 288 -3.15 34.60 2.53
C SER A 288 -2.08 33.52 2.55
N VAL A 289 -1.65 33.09 1.37
CA VAL A 289 -0.56 32.13 1.23
C VAL A 289 0.66 32.90 0.76
N SER A 290 1.81 32.64 1.39
CA SER A 290 3.05 33.16 0.86
C SER A 290 3.22 32.58 -0.55
N LEU A 291 3.31 33.43 -1.59
CA LEU A 291 3.56 33.05 -3.00
C LEU A 291 4.78 32.16 -3.22
N THR A 292 5.55 31.96 -2.16
CA THR A 292 6.68 31.08 -2.03
C THR A 292 6.32 29.63 -2.32
N ILE A 293 5.19 29.09 -1.83
CA ILE A 293 4.85 27.66 -2.02
C ILE A 293 4.20 27.43 -3.39
N LYS A 294 4.87 26.71 -4.30
CA LYS A 294 4.29 26.34 -5.60
C LYS A 294 3.48 25.06 -5.55
N PRO A 295 2.39 24.94 -6.36
CA PRO A 295 1.68 23.70 -6.56
C PRO A 295 2.60 22.55 -6.97
N TRP A 296 2.30 21.35 -6.50
CA TRP A 296 3.05 20.15 -6.83
C TRP A 296 2.14 18.93 -6.82
N VAL A 297 2.53 17.90 -7.58
CA VAL A 297 1.85 16.61 -7.64
C VAL A 297 2.89 15.51 -7.44
N ALA A 298 2.57 14.54 -6.59
CA ALA A 298 3.36 13.33 -6.47
C ALA A 298 3.19 12.50 -7.76
N GLY A 299 4.27 12.34 -8.53
CA GLY A 299 4.30 11.52 -9.74
C GLY A 299 4.35 10.02 -9.46
N LEU A 300 3.64 9.58 -8.41
CA LEU A 300 3.66 8.22 -7.86
C LEU A 300 2.28 7.60 -8.00
N ARG A 301 2.25 6.30 -8.27
CA ARG A 301 1.00 5.55 -8.38
C ARG A 301 0.50 5.15 -6.99
N VAL A 302 -0.81 5.11 -6.81
CA VAL A 302 -1.47 4.62 -5.59
C VAL A 302 -1.93 3.19 -5.82
N MET A 303 -1.72 2.32 -4.83
CA MET A 303 -2.21 0.95 -4.85
C MET A 303 -3.44 0.77 -3.98
N TYR A 304 -4.26 -0.21 -4.32
CA TYR A 304 -5.42 -0.62 -3.55
C TYR A 304 -5.54 -2.14 -3.44
N ILE A 305 -6.28 -2.59 -2.42
CA ILE A 305 -6.64 -4.00 -2.18
C ILE A 305 -8.15 -4.17 -2.03
N ASP A 306 -8.66 -5.34 -2.40
CA ASP A 306 -9.98 -5.83 -1.96
C ASP A 306 -9.83 -6.38 -0.55
N CYS A 307 -10.63 -5.89 0.39
CA CYS A 307 -10.47 -6.22 1.81
C CYS A 307 -11.26 -7.45 2.25
N ASP A 308 -12.21 -7.95 1.45
CA ASP A 308 -13.08 -9.07 1.85
C ASP A 308 -12.29 -10.32 2.28
N PRO A 309 -11.26 -10.78 1.54
CA PRO A 309 -10.44 -11.91 1.97
C PRO A 309 -9.81 -11.70 3.36
N TYR A 310 -9.25 -10.50 3.59
CA TYR A 310 -8.51 -10.19 4.80
C TYR A 310 -9.43 -9.95 6.00
N ASP A 311 -10.58 -9.28 5.79
CA ASP A 311 -11.59 -9.08 6.83
C ASP A 311 -12.20 -10.40 7.30
N ASN A 312 -12.48 -11.32 6.37
CA ASN A 312 -13.02 -12.64 6.69
C ASN A 312 -12.02 -13.45 7.51
N TYR A 313 -10.74 -13.44 7.13
CA TYR A 313 -9.69 -14.09 7.91
C TYR A 313 -9.54 -13.48 9.31
N PHE A 314 -9.44 -12.15 9.41
CA PHE A 314 -9.28 -11.46 10.69
C PHE A 314 -10.43 -11.79 11.67
N ARG A 315 -11.68 -11.82 11.19
CA ARG A 315 -12.83 -12.21 12.02
C ARG A 315 -12.77 -13.66 12.51
N GLN A 316 -12.11 -14.55 11.76
CA GLN A 316 -11.97 -15.96 12.11
C GLN A 316 -10.77 -16.19 13.04
N SER A 317 -9.69 -15.42 12.90
CA SER A 317 -8.53 -15.51 13.79
C SER A 317 -8.78 -14.93 15.19
N LEU A 318 -9.69 -13.96 15.34
CA LEU A 318 -10.14 -13.42 16.64
C LEU A 318 -11.00 -14.40 17.47
N LYS A 319 -11.45 -15.52 16.89
CA LYS A 319 -12.29 -16.53 17.57
C LYS A 319 -11.49 -17.69 18.16
N LYS A 320 -10.16 -17.65 18.08
CA LYS A 320 -9.24 -18.57 18.75
C LYS A 320 -8.59 -17.87 19.93
#